data_AF-A0A7V6P0X0-F1
#
_entry.id   AF-A0A7V6P0X0-F1
#
_cell.length_a   1.000
_cell.length_b   1.000
_cell.length_c   1.000
_cell.angle_alpha   90.00
_cell.angle_beta   90.00
_cell.angle_gamma   90.00
#
_symmetry.space_group_name_H-M   'P 1'
#
loop_
_entity.id
_entity.type
_entity.pdbx_description
1 polymer ?
#
loop_
_entity_poly.entity_id
_entity_poly.type
_entity_poly.pdbx_seq_one_letter_code
_entity_poly.pdbx_strand_id
1 'polypeptide(L)'
;MLQAIKRSQTILFALGAGVALSVLNHFLSITTFLKLVAAASIACLIVWKPVIGVFMVAGLTPLIPTQYLMVLSAVSFLALVLRSLVLRETLIESSMLNLFSIIFAGNVVYGVVISFNRGESVYAALIYLAYIVFFFVMQKCLVSKNLIYTAISLMVTAGFAVSVLGIYQYINGVENAALWIDRNLFGGIETRVYGTLGNPNVLGNYIQILVPLAIFLIIVNKDWLARIYYALATLSMLVSLIFTYSRSSWMGLLLSLAIFTLLAPKKLLPLAAGGIAATPLVLGFFPTILERLKGLGTLVDTSTRFRVAVWSATLGIIKDFWVCGIGMGFENFKRMLFNYAPHDIDSIHSHNTFLQVTVETGIMGLLLFLSLVFLFVRLCLPVYMKSKDDFTKTLAAVLLSSIGGYLLICLFDNTLYDHSLKLVFWTVLSLGAAAGRLSANEMISADGLSSTNDASMDRLSSEDKPSSMDRLAPTDLGGDPQN
;
A
#
# COMPACT_ATOMS: atom_id res chain seq x y z
N MET A 1 -48.79 -2.46 6.40
CA MET A 1 -48.97 -2.19 4.95
C MET A 1 -47.65 -1.93 4.21
N LEU A 2 -46.85 -0.94 4.62
CA LEU A 2 -45.53 -0.62 3.99
C LEU A 2 -44.51 -1.77 4.00
N GLN A 3 -44.44 -2.57 5.08
CA GLN A 3 -43.59 -3.77 5.13
C GLN A 3 -44.03 -4.87 4.16
N ALA A 4 -45.33 -5.03 3.92
CA ALA A 4 -45.87 -6.01 2.98
C ALA A 4 -45.58 -5.62 1.53
N ILE A 5 -45.65 -4.32 1.22
CA ILE A 5 -45.31 -3.76 -0.10
C ILE A 5 -43.80 -3.91 -0.38
N LYS A 6 -42.92 -3.60 0.58
CA LYS A 6 -41.47 -3.85 0.45
C LYS A 6 -41.15 -5.32 0.22
N ARG A 7 -41.80 -6.22 0.97
CA ARG A 7 -41.61 -7.68 0.86
C ARG A 7 -42.09 -8.22 -0.50
N SER A 8 -43.22 -7.73 -1.00
CA SER A 8 -43.76 -8.03 -2.33
C SER A 8 -42.80 -7.60 -3.45
N GLN A 9 -42.27 -6.37 -3.39
CA GLN A 9 -41.30 -5.86 -4.37
C GLN A 9 -39.99 -6.65 -4.36
N THR A 10 -39.52 -7.07 -3.18
CA THR A 10 -38.32 -7.92 -3.06
C THR A 10 -38.51 -9.29 -3.69
N ILE A 11 -39.69 -9.91 -3.49
CA ILE A 11 -40.02 -11.21 -4.09
C ILE A 11 -40.13 -11.10 -5.62
N LEU A 12 -40.76 -10.04 -6.13
CA LEU A 12 -40.88 -9.79 -7.57
C LEU A 12 -39.51 -9.59 -8.23
N PHE A 13 -38.62 -8.85 -7.57
CA PHE A 13 -37.25 -8.64 -8.05
C PHE A 13 -36.42 -9.92 -8.03
N ALA A 14 -36.55 -10.74 -6.98
CA ALA A 14 -35.88 -12.03 -6.88
C ALA A 14 -36.36 -13.02 -7.95
N LEU A 15 -37.67 -13.04 -8.25
CA LEU A 15 -38.23 -13.84 -9.34
C LEU A 15 -37.75 -13.34 -10.71
N GLY A 16 -37.74 -12.02 -10.94
CA GLY A 16 -37.21 -11.43 -12.18
C GLY A 16 -35.72 -11.73 -12.40
N ALA A 17 -34.92 -11.64 -11.34
CA ALA A 17 -33.50 -12.01 -11.38
C ALA A 17 -33.33 -13.52 -11.65
N GLY A 18 -34.16 -14.38 -11.03
CA GLY A 18 -34.15 -15.82 -11.27
C GLY A 18 -34.48 -16.21 -12.71
N VAL A 19 -35.48 -15.56 -13.32
CA VAL A 19 -35.84 -15.76 -14.74
C VAL A 19 -34.72 -15.28 -15.66
N ALA A 20 -34.15 -14.09 -15.41
CA ALA A 20 -33.04 -13.56 -16.20
C ALA A 20 -31.79 -14.48 -16.14
N LEU A 21 -31.46 -14.99 -14.94
CA LEU A 21 -30.38 -15.96 -14.75
C LEU A 21 -30.66 -17.30 -15.45
N SER A 22 -31.91 -17.78 -15.45
CA SER A 22 -32.30 -18.99 -16.15
C SER A 22 -32.18 -18.86 -17.68
N VAL A 23 -32.58 -17.72 -18.24
CA VAL A 23 -32.42 -17.41 -19.67
C VAL A 23 -30.94 -17.29 -20.04
N LEU A 24 -30.12 -16.64 -19.21
CA LEU A 24 -28.67 -16.55 -19.42
C LEU A 24 -27.97 -17.91 -19.42
N ASN A 25 -28.42 -18.86 -18.61
CA ASN A 25 -27.88 -20.23 -18.60
C ASN A 25 -28.17 -21.01 -19.90
N HIS A 26 -29.22 -20.65 -20.63
CA HIS A 26 -29.58 -21.33 -21.88
C HIS A 26 -28.63 -20.99 -23.05
N PHE A 27 -28.03 -19.80 -23.04
CA PHE A 27 -27.17 -19.31 -24.14
C PHE A 27 -25.68 -19.37 -23.85
N LEU A 28 -25.27 -19.79 -22.64
CA LEU A 28 -23.89 -19.78 -22.20
C LEU A 28 -23.43 -21.18 -21.79
N SER A 29 -22.13 -21.45 -21.94
CA SER A 29 -21.55 -22.64 -21.33
C SER A 29 -21.66 -22.56 -19.80
N ILE A 30 -21.87 -23.70 -19.14
CA ILE A 30 -22.04 -23.77 -17.68
C ILE A 30 -20.90 -23.07 -16.92
N THR A 31 -19.67 -23.17 -17.42
CA THR A 31 -18.49 -22.53 -16.82
C THR A 31 -18.52 -21.00 -16.97
N THR A 32 -18.98 -20.48 -18.10
CA THR A 32 -19.12 -19.04 -18.34
C THR A 32 -20.26 -18.48 -17.50
N PHE A 33 -21.39 -19.19 -17.45
CA PHE A 33 -22.52 -18.84 -16.61
C PHE A 33 -22.11 -18.74 -15.13
N LEU A 34 -21.46 -19.77 -14.57
CA LEU A 34 -20.99 -19.76 -13.18
C LEU A 34 -20.02 -18.61 -12.88
N LYS A 35 -19.10 -18.30 -13.79
CA LYS A 35 -18.17 -17.16 -13.65
C LYS A 35 -18.92 -15.83 -13.61
N LEU A 36 -19.91 -15.63 -14.49
CA LEU A 36 -20.71 -14.41 -14.52
C LEU A 36 -21.57 -14.25 -13.28
N VAL A 37 -22.21 -15.33 -12.81
CA VAL A 37 -22.99 -15.32 -11.55
C VAL A 37 -22.10 -14.97 -10.37
N ALA A 38 -20.91 -15.56 -10.28
CA ALA A 38 -19.95 -15.25 -9.22
C ALA A 38 -19.51 -13.78 -9.30
N ALA A 39 -19.14 -13.29 -10.49
CA ALA A 39 -18.74 -11.90 -10.71
C ALA A 39 -19.86 -10.91 -10.35
N ALA A 40 -21.10 -11.18 -10.76
CA ALA A 40 -22.25 -10.35 -10.42
C ALA A 40 -22.53 -10.37 -8.91
N SER A 41 -22.43 -11.54 -8.27
CA SER A 41 -22.60 -11.66 -6.81
C SER A 41 -21.54 -10.85 -6.05
N ILE A 42 -20.28 -10.94 -6.47
CA ILE A 42 -19.18 -10.15 -5.92
C ILE A 42 -19.45 -8.65 -6.12
N ALA A 43 -19.84 -8.22 -7.31
CA ALA A 43 -20.17 -6.82 -7.59
C ALA A 43 -21.31 -6.31 -6.70
N CYS A 44 -22.39 -7.09 -6.54
CA CYS A 44 -23.50 -6.76 -5.64
C CYS A 44 -23.03 -6.62 -4.18
N LEU A 45 -22.16 -7.52 -3.70
CA LEU A 45 -21.58 -7.43 -2.36
C LEU A 45 -20.73 -6.17 -2.18
N ILE A 46 -19.91 -5.80 -3.18
CA ILE A 46 -19.11 -4.57 -3.16
C ILE A 46 -20.00 -3.33 -3.14
N VAL A 47 -21.06 -3.30 -3.95
CA VAL A 47 -22.03 -2.18 -3.96
C VAL A 47 -22.72 -2.06 -2.59
N TRP A 48 -23.07 -3.18 -1.96
CA TRP A 48 -23.66 -3.18 -0.63
C TRP A 48 -22.68 -2.73 0.46
N LYS A 49 -21.44 -3.23 0.42
CA LYS A 49 -20.37 -2.90 1.36
C LYS A 49 -19.03 -2.73 0.61
N PRO A 50 -18.67 -1.49 0.25
CA PRO A 50 -17.46 -1.20 -0.54
C PRO A 50 -16.15 -1.70 0.10
N VAL A 51 -16.12 -1.85 1.42
CA VAL A 51 -14.95 -2.39 2.15
C VAL A 51 -14.64 -3.85 1.77
N ILE A 52 -15.62 -4.62 1.30
CA ILE A 52 -15.39 -5.99 0.79
C ILE A 52 -14.44 -5.93 -0.41
N GLY A 53 -14.62 -4.94 -1.29
CA GLY A 53 -13.72 -4.69 -2.42
C GLY A 53 -12.28 -4.43 -1.99
N VAL A 54 -12.10 -3.61 -0.94
CA VAL A 54 -10.78 -3.36 -0.33
C VAL A 54 -10.14 -4.65 0.17
N PHE A 55 -10.88 -5.47 0.90
CA PHE A 55 -10.39 -6.74 1.43
C PHE A 55 -10.02 -7.73 0.33
N MET A 56 -10.84 -7.84 -0.72
CA MET A 56 -10.54 -8.71 -1.85
C MET A 56 -9.29 -8.25 -2.60
N VAL A 57 -9.18 -6.96 -2.94
CA VAL A 57 -7.99 -6.46 -3.65
C VAL A 57 -6.74 -6.63 -2.78
N ALA A 58 -6.79 -6.23 -1.50
CA ALA A 58 -5.65 -6.34 -0.58
C ALA A 58 -5.20 -7.79 -0.35
N GLY A 59 -6.13 -8.73 -0.18
CA GLY A 59 -5.83 -10.14 0.05
C GLY A 59 -5.51 -10.95 -1.21
N LEU A 60 -6.03 -10.57 -2.38
CA LEU A 60 -5.81 -11.30 -3.63
C LEU A 60 -4.69 -10.72 -4.49
N THR A 61 -4.07 -9.61 -4.09
CA THR A 61 -3.03 -8.91 -4.87
C THR A 61 -1.94 -9.83 -5.44
N PRO A 62 -1.35 -10.77 -4.68
CA PRO A 62 -0.34 -11.64 -5.25
C PRO A 62 -0.93 -12.94 -5.80
N LEU A 63 -2.22 -13.21 -5.60
CA LEU A 63 -2.84 -14.52 -5.89
C LEU A 63 -3.58 -14.57 -7.23
N ILE A 64 -4.05 -13.42 -7.73
CA ILE A 64 -4.83 -13.35 -8.97
C ILE A 64 -4.17 -12.42 -10.00
N PRO A 65 -4.41 -12.64 -11.31
CA PRO A 65 -3.91 -11.76 -12.36
C PRO A 65 -4.35 -10.30 -12.23
N THR A 66 -3.48 -9.38 -12.65
CA THR A 66 -3.67 -7.92 -12.65
C THR A 66 -5.03 -7.48 -13.19
N GLN A 67 -5.51 -8.09 -14.26
CA GLN A 67 -6.76 -7.71 -14.92
C GLN A 67 -7.96 -7.82 -13.98
N TYR A 68 -8.00 -8.87 -13.15
CA TYR A 68 -9.07 -9.04 -12.16
C TYR A 68 -8.94 -8.03 -11.02
N LEU A 69 -7.72 -7.70 -10.58
CA LEU A 69 -7.50 -6.65 -9.58
C LEU A 69 -7.96 -5.28 -10.10
N MET A 70 -7.67 -4.95 -11.36
CA MET A 70 -8.16 -3.70 -11.98
C MET A 70 -9.68 -3.63 -11.99
N VAL A 71 -10.35 -4.72 -12.39
CA VAL A 71 -11.82 -4.77 -12.40
C VAL A 71 -12.36 -4.64 -10.99
N LEU A 72 -11.79 -5.33 -10.00
CA LEU A 72 -12.21 -5.20 -8.60
C LEU A 72 -12.01 -3.77 -8.07
N SER A 73 -10.89 -3.12 -8.38
CA SER A 73 -10.64 -1.73 -8.02
C SER A 73 -11.65 -0.77 -8.67
N ALA A 74 -11.94 -0.96 -9.95
CA ALA A 74 -12.90 -0.14 -10.71
C ALA A 74 -14.34 -0.32 -10.17
N VAL A 75 -14.78 -1.55 -9.94
CA VAL A 75 -16.11 -1.85 -9.36
C VAL A 75 -16.23 -1.27 -7.95
N SER A 76 -15.18 -1.37 -7.14
CA SER A 76 -15.16 -0.80 -5.79
C SER A 76 -15.26 0.72 -5.80
N PHE A 77 -14.63 1.38 -6.77
CA PHE A 77 -14.74 2.81 -6.94
C PHE A 77 -16.11 3.23 -7.46
N LEU A 78 -16.65 2.54 -8.46
CA LEU A 78 -17.99 2.79 -8.96
C LEU A 78 -19.04 2.67 -7.84
N ALA A 79 -18.91 1.65 -6.98
CA ALA A 79 -19.75 1.50 -5.80
C ALA A 79 -19.68 2.72 -4.86
N LEU A 80 -18.49 3.29 -4.64
CA LEU A 80 -18.33 4.51 -3.84
C LEU A 80 -18.90 5.75 -4.54
N VAL A 81 -18.73 5.89 -5.86
CA VAL A 81 -19.33 6.98 -6.63
C VAL A 81 -20.85 6.93 -6.52
N LEU A 82 -21.46 5.77 -6.75
CA LEU A 82 -22.91 5.58 -6.63
C LEU A 82 -23.39 5.90 -5.21
N ARG A 83 -22.69 5.41 -4.19
CA ARG A 83 -22.99 5.71 -2.79
C ARG A 83 -22.86 7.21 -2.48
N SER A 84 -21.80 7.86 -2.95
CA SER A 84 -21.54 9.30 -2.77
C SER A 84 -22.64 10.14 -3.42
N LEU A 85 -23.11 9.76 -4.61
CA LEU A 85 -24.23 10.43 -5.29
C LEU A 85 -25.56 10.26 -4.53
N VAL A 86 -25.85 9.06 -4.03
CA VAL A 86 -27.09 8.77 -3.29
C VAL A 86 -27.11 9.45 -1.93
N LEU A 87 -25.99 9.40 -1.19
CA LEU A 87 -25.88 9.95 0.17
C LEU A 87 -25.41 11.41 0.20
N ARG A 88 -25.07 12.00 -0.96
CA ARG A 88 -24.48 13.34 -1.09
C ARG A 88 -23.22 13.54 -0.24
N GLU A 89 -22.44 12.48 -0.08
CA GLU A 89 -21.17 12.48 0.67
C GLU A 89 -20.01 12.88 -0.24
N THR A 90 -19.01 13.58 0.30
CA THR A 90 -17.77 13.89 -0.43
C THR A 90 -16.97 12.62 -0.74
N LEU A 91 -16.70 12.36 -2.03
CA LEU A 91 -15.98 11.16 -2.47
C LEU A 91 -14.50 11.15 -2.09
N ILE A 92 -13.82 12.30 -2.22
CA ILE A 92 -12.39 12.46 -1.92
C ILE A 92 -12.23 13.53 -0.86
N GLU A 93 -11.53 13.20 0.23
CA GLU A 93 -11.20 14.16 1.29
C GLU A 93 -10.12 15.13 0.83
N SER A 94 -10.25 16.41 1.19
CA SER A 94 -9.26 17.44 0.91
C SER A 94 -7.99 17.17 1.73
N SER A 95 -6.93 16.72 1.06
CA SER A 95 -5.58 16.61 1.63
C SER A 95 -4.54 16.87 0.56
N MET A 96 -3.36 17.34 0.97
CA MET A 96 -2.25 17.54 0.02
C MET A 96 -1.84 16.23 -0.66
N LEU A 97 -1.85 15.11 0.08
CA LEU A 97 -1.57 13.80 -0.49
C LEU A 97 -2.58 13.45 -1.59
N ASN A 98 -3.88 13.66 -1.34
CA ASN A 98 -4.93 13.39 -2.32
C ASN A 98 -4.83 14.31 -3.54
N LEU A 99 -4.55 15.59 -3.34
CA LEU A 99 -4.35 16.55 -4.42
C LEU A 99 -3.19 16.11 -5.33
N PHE A 100 -2.03 15.79 -4.75
CA PHE A 100 -0.88 15.34 -5.52
C PHE A 100 -1.11 13.99 -6.20
N SER A 101 -1.91 13.08 -5.60
CA SER A 101 -2.32 11.84 -6.27
C SER A 101 -3.17 12.10 -7.51
N ILE A 102 -4.08 13.08 -7.46
CA ILE A 102 -4.89 13.51 -8.62
C ILE A 102 -4.00 14.16 -9.68
N ILE A 103 -3.07 15.03 -9.29
CA ILE A 103 -2.14 15.66 -10.24
C ILE A 103 -1.24 14.60 -10.89
N PHE A 104 -0.76 13.62 -10.12
CA PHE A 104 -0.01 12.48 -10.65
C PHE A 104 -0.83 11.65 -11.64
N ALA A 105 -2.12 11.38 -11.34
CA ALA A 105 -3.03 10.75 -12.29
C ALA A 105 -3.20 11.57 -13.57
N GLY A 106 -3.30 12.90 -13.47
CA GLY A 106 -3.31 13.80 -14.62
C GLY A 106 -2.04 13.71 -15.45
N ASN A 107 -0.87 13.62 -14.79
CA ASN A 107 0.42 13.43 -15.44
C ASN A 107 0.53 12.08 -16.16
N VAL A 108 -0.04 11.02 -15.59
CA VAL A 108 -0.18 9.70 -16.25
C VAL A 108 -1.00 9.81 -17.53
N VAL A 109 -2.15 10.49 -17.49
CA VAL A 109 -3.01 10.71 -18.67
C VAL A 109 -2.29 11.56 -19.71
N TYR A 110 -1.59 12.62 -19.28
CA TYR A 110 -0.76 13.44 -20.16
C TYR A 110 0.31 12.60 -20.87
N GLY A 111 0.95 11.68 -20.15
CA GLY A 111 1.92 10.72 -20.70
C GLY A 111 1.39 9.86 -21.86
N VAL A 112 0.09 9.57 -21.89
CA VAL A 112 -0.55 8.85 -23.01
C VAL A 112 -0.61 9.71 -24.27
N VAL A 113 -0.92 11.00 -24.11
CA VAL A 113 -1.10 11.93 -25.24
C VAL A 113 0.20 12.12 -26.03
N ILE A 114 1.30 12.25 -25.31
CA ILE A 114 2.64 12.48 -25.85
C ILE A 114 3.36 11.22 -26.32
N SER A 115 2.81 10.04 -26.02
CA SER A 115 3.48 8.77 -26.27
C SER A 115 3.62 8.45 -27.76
N PHE A 116 4.76 7.86 -28.11
CA PHE A 116 5.02 7.31 -29.45
C PHE A 116 4.06 6.15 -29.78
N ASN A 117 3.86 5.21 -28.86
CA ASN A 117 2.87 4.13 -28.97
C ASN A 117 1.74 4.34 -27.97
N ARG A 118 0.69 5.05 -28.43
CA ARG A 118 -0.47 5.40 -27.60
C ARG A 118 -1.24 4.18 -27.10
N GLY A 119 -1.34 3.11 -27.90
CA GLY A 119 -2.15 1.92 -27.54
C GLY A 119 -1.61 1.25 -26.28
N GLU A 120 -0.29 1.05 -26.23
CA GLU A 120 0.36 0.48 -25.06
C GLU A 120 0.34 1.44 -23.86
N SER A 121 0.59 2.73 -24.08
CA SER A 121 0.51 3.74 -23.02
C SER A 121 -0.87 3.82 -22.38
N VAL A 122 -1.95 3.68 -23.16
CA VAL A 122 -3.31 3.60 -22.61
C VAL A 122 -3.43 2.43 -21.63
N TYR A 123 -2.94 1.25 -21.99
CA TYR A 123 -3.00 0.08 -21.11
C TYR A 123 -2.21 0.32 -19.81
N ALA A 124 -0.97 0.83 -19.91
CA ALA A 124 -0.16 1.16 -18.75
C ALA A 124 -0.84 2.22 -17.86
N ALA A 125 -1.38 3.28 -18.47
CA ALA A 125 -2.09 4.34 -17.77
C ALA A 125 -3.35 3.83 -17.06
N LEU A 126 -4.14 2.95 -17.68
CA LEU A 126 -5.33 2.36 -17.06
C LEU A 126 -4.99 1.59 -15.78
N ILE A 127 -3.85 0.90 -15.75
CA ILE A 127 -3.36 0.21 -14.54
C ILE A 127 -3.01 1.22 -13.45
N TYR A 128 -2.25 2.27 -13.78
CA TYR A 128 -1.93 3.34 -12.83
C TYR A 128 -3.20 4.00 -12.27
N LEU A 129 -4.13 4.37 -13.14
CA LEU A 129 -5.38 5.00 -12.75
C LEU A 129 -6.24 4.08 -11.89
N ALA A 130 -6.35 2.79 -12.21
CA ALA A 130 -7.09 1.83 -11.40
C ALA A 130 -6.54 1.73 -9.97
N TYR A 131 -5.21 1.79 -9.78
CA TYR A 131 -4.60 1.69 -8.46
C TYR A 131 -4.59 3.01 -7.69
N ILE A 132 -4.51 4.16 -8.37
CA ILE A 132 -4.75 5.48 -7.75
C ILE A 132 -6.20 5.58 -7.27
N VAL A 133 -7.14 5.11 -8.09
CA VAL A 133 -8.54 5.01 -7.74
C VAL A 133 -8.74 4.09 -6.53
N PHE A 134 -8.07 2.93 -6.51
CA PHE A 134 -8.10 2.02 -5.37
C PHE A 134 -7.58 2.67 -4.07
N PHE A 135 -6.54 3.51 -4.16
CA PHE A 135 -6.06 4.31 -3.04
C PHE A 135 -7.16 5.20 -2.43
N PHE A 136 -8.00 5.86 -3.24
CA PHE A 136 -9.14 6.62 -2.72
C PHE A 136 -10.22 5.72 -2.12
N VAL A 137 -10.48 4.55 -2.73
CA VAL A 137 -11.45 3.58 -2.20
C VAL A 137 -11.04 3.12 -0.81
N MET A 138 -9.78 2.73 -0.66
CA MET A 138 -9.24 2.23 0.59
C MET A 138 -9.24 3.31 1.68
N GLN A 139 -8.89 4.55 1.34
CA GLN A 139 -9.00 5.68 2.27
C GLN A 139 -10.42 5.88 2.78
N LYS A 140 -11.44 5.79 1.92
CA LYS A 140 -12.83 5.98 2.33
C LYS A 140 -13.39 4.82 3.14
N CYS A 141 -12.95 3.59 2.87
CA CYS A 141 -13.45 2.41 3.56
C CYS A 141 -12.76 2.16 4.91
N LEU A 142 -11.48 2.45 5.05
CA LEU A 142 -10.69 2.14 6.25
C LEU A 142 -10.85 3.22 7.33
N VAL A 143 -12.04 3.25 7.94
CA VAL A 143 -12.43 4.26 8.93
C VAL A 143 -12.16 3.85 10.38
N SER A 144 -11.80 2.58 10.65
CA SER A 144 -11.55 2.09 12.01
C SER A 144 -10.32 1.18 12.10
N LYS A 145 -9.77 1.07 13.32
CA LYS A 145 -8.61 0.21 13.62
C LYS A 145 -8.85 -1.24 13.20
N ASN A 146 -10.05 -1.77 13.42
CA ASN A 146 -10.40 -3.14 13.03
C ASN A 146 -10.35 -3.33 11.52
N LEU A 147 -10.85 -2.37 10.72
CA LEU A 147 -10.81 -2.48 9.26
C LEU A 147 -9.38 -2.42 8.72
N ILE A 148 -8.55 -1.52 9.28
CA ILE A 148 -7.13 -1.44 8.96
C ILE A 148 -6.43 -2.75 9.31
N TYR A 149 -6.66 -3.25 10.51
CA TYR A 149 -6.13 -4.53 10.99
C TYR A 149 -6.51 -5.68 10.04
N THR A 150 -7.78 -5.79 9.65
CA THR A 150 -8.25 -6.83 8.72
C THR A 150 -7.58 -6.71 7.36
N ALA A 151 -7.47 -5.50 6.80
CA ALA A 151 -6.80 -5.29 5.52
C ALA A 151 -5.33 -5.74 5.56
N ILE A 152 -4.59 -5.33 6.60
CA ILE A 152 -3.19 -5.71 6.79
C ILE A 152 -3.06 -7.22 7.03
N SER A 153 -3.94 -7.81 7.85
CA SER A 153 -4.00 -9.25 8.11
C SER A 153 -4.16 -10.04 6.81
N LEU A 154 -5.10 -9.65 5.94
CA LEU A 154 -5.30 -10.29 4.64
C LEU A 154 -4.07 -10.19 3.74
N MET A 155 -3.41 -9.03 3.69
CA MET A 155 -2.16 -8.85 2.93
C MET A 155 -1.05 -9.77 3.45
N VAL A 156 -0.89 -9.87 4.78
CA VAL A 156 0.12 -10.74 5.42
C VAL A 156 -0.22 -12.22 5.22
N THR A 157 -1.49 -12.60 5.31
CA THR A 157 -1.95 -13.96 4.99
C THR A 157 -1.70 -14.33 3.53
N ALA A 158 -1.92 -13.39 2.61
CA ALA A 158 -1.58 -13.59 1.19
C ALA A 158 -0.06 -13.74 1.00
N GLY A 159 0.74 -12.90 1.67
CA GLY A 159 2.18 -13.02 1.71
C GLY A 159 2.66 -14.36 2.27
N PHE A 160 2.03 -14.85 3.33
CA PHE A 160 2.28 -16.17 3.90
C PHE A 160 2.05 -17.28 2.89
N ALA A 161 0.87 -17.30 2.23
CA ALA A 161 0.52 -18.32 1.25
C ALA A 161 1.51 -18.34 0.07
N VAL A 162 1.87 -17.18 -0.45
CA VAL A 162 2.81 -17.06 -1.57
C VAL A 162 4.24 -17.43 -1.17
N SER A 163 4.64 -17.13 0.06
CA SER A 163 5.97 -17.49 0.58
C SER A 163 6.09 -18.99 0.85
N VAL A 164 5.03 -19.63 1.35
CA VAL A 164 4.96 -21.10 1.46
C VAL A 164 5.07 -21.75 0.09
N LEU A 165 4.37 -21.22 -0.92
CA LEU A 165 4.53 -21.67 -2.31
C LEU A 165 5.96 -21.47 -2.80
N GLY A 166 6.61 -20.35 -2.48
CA GLY A 166 8.01 -20.11 -2.81
C GLY A 166 8.96 -21.12 -2.16
N ILE A 167 8.77 -21.45 -0.89
CA ILE A 167 9.55 -22.49 -0.20
C ILE A 167 9.33 -23.85 -0.86
N TYR A 168 8.08 -24.18 -1.21
CA TYR A 168 7.76 -25.38 -1.97
C TYR A 168 8.48 -25.40 -3.34
N GLN A 169 8.52 -24.28 -4.06
CA GLN A 169 9.26 -24.16 -5.33
C GLN A 169 10.76 -24.44 -5.16
N TYR A 170 11.36 -23.97 -4.05
CA TYR A 170 12.76 -24.23 -3.74
C TYR A 170 13.02 -25.71 -3.46
N ILE A 171 12.21 -26.34 -2.61
CA ILE A 171 12.37 -27.76 -2.21
C ILE A 171 12.24 -28.69 -3.43
N ASN A 172 11.36 -28.37 -4.37
CA ASN A 172 11.15 -29.17 -5.58
C ASN A 172 12.08 -28.79 -6.74
N GLY A 173 13.00 -27.84 -6.56
CA GLY A 173 13.96 -27.44 -7.59
C GLY A 173 13.30 -26.95 -8.88
N VAL A 174 12.21 -26.16 -8.80
CA VAL A 174 11.45 -25.74 -9.98
C VAL A 174 12.33 -24.93 -10.93
N GLU A 175 12.66 -25.52 -12.09
CA GLU A 175 13.60 -25.03 -13.12
C GLU A 175 13.18 -23.76 -13.88
N ASN A 176 12.11 -23.06 -13.47
CA ASN A 176 11.75 -21.75 -14.04
C ASN A 176 12.80 -20.66 -13.78
N ALA A 177 13.88 -21.03 -13.06
CA ALA A 177 15.19 -20.40 -13.08
C ALA A 177 15.74 -20.08 -14.48
N ALA A 178 15.43 -20.87 -15.53
CA ALA A 178 16.05 -20.69 -16.86
C ALA A 178 15.79 -19.32 -17.54
N LEU A 179 14.72 -18.60 -17.18
CA LEU A 179 14.42 -17.26 -17.72
C LEU A 179 15.11 -16.10 -16.96
N TRP A 180 15.56 -16.34 -15.72
CA TRP A 180 16.12 -15.31 -14.83
C TRP A 180 17.52 -15.65 -14.28
N ILE A 181 18.08 -16.77 -14.74
CA ILE A 181 19.42 -17.27 -14.45
C ILE A 181 20.04 -17.61 -15.80
N ASP A 182 20.97 -16.77 -16.26
CA ASP A 182 21.88 -17.21 -17.31
C ASP A 182 22.82 -18.26 -16.68
N ARG A 183 22.60 -19.54 -17.04
CA ARG A 183 23.34 -20.69 -16.49
C ARG A 183 24.85 -20.59 -16.74
N ASN A 184 25.29 -19.78 -17.71
CA ASN A 184 26.70 -19.53 -17.97
C ASN A 184 27.31 -18.45 -17.07
N LEU A 185 26.48 -17.64 -16.37
CA LEU A 185 26.91 -16.46 -15.61
C LEU A 185 26.67 -16.54 -14.10
N PHE A 186 25.76 -17.41 -13.64
CA PHE A 186 25.45 -17.61 -12.21
C PHE A 186 25.95 -18.98 -11.73
N GLY A 187 27.26 -19.12 -11.53
CA GLY A 187 27.82 -20.32 -10.90
C GLY A 187 27.28 -20.51 -9.48
N GLY A 188 26.53 -21.59 -9.23
CA GLY A 188 26.14 -22.05 -7.88
C GLY A 188 24.73 -21.71 -7.39
N ILE A 189 23.87 -21.05 -8.17
CA ILE A 189 22.44 -20.85 -7.82
C ILE A 189 21.57 -21.68 -8.76
N GLU A 190 21.06 -22.80 -8.26
CA GLU A 190 20.24 -23.72 -9.07
C GLU A 190 18.76 -23.30 -9.14
N THR A 191 18.22 -22.63 -8.11
CA THR A 191 16.79 -22.26 -8.05
C THR A 191 16.57 -20.92 -7.36
N ARG A 192 15.82 -20.02 -8.02
CA ARG A 192 15.32 -18.76 -7.45
C ARG A 192 13.80 -18.79 -7.36
N VAL A 193 13.24 -18.52 -6.20
CA VAL A 193 11.79 -18.61 -5.97
C VAL A 193 11.07 -17.32 -6.34
N TYR A 194 9.87 -17.44 -6.89
CA TYR A 194 9.05 -16.30 -7.34
C TYR A 194 7.58 -16.39 -6.89
N GLY A 195 7.19 -17.50 -6.25
CA GLY A 195 5.83 -17.73 -5.79
C GLY A 195 4.84 -17.64 -6.96
N THR A 196 3.81 -16.82 -6.81
CA THR A 196 2.81 -16.52 -7.85
C THR A 196 3.14 -15.27 -8.66
N LEU A 197 4.18 -14.51 -8.28
CA LEU A 197 4.49 -13.18 -8.83
C LEU A 197 5.39 -13.23 -10.09
N GLY A 198 5.78 -14.43 -10.54
CA GLY A 198 6.49 -14.67 -11.79
C GLY A 198 7.95 -14.19 -11.85
N ASN A 199 8.39 -13.35 -10.92
CA ASN A 199 9.76 -12.84 -10.84
C ASN A 199 10.28 -12.82 -9.38
N PRO A 200 11.48 -13.36 -9.11
CA PRO A 200 12.05 -13.43 -7.77
C PRO A 200 12.30 -12.06 -7.13
N ASN A 201 12.67 -11.03 -7.90
CA ASN A 201 12.84 -9.69 -7.37
C ASN A 201 11.49 -9.10 -6.95
N VAL A 202 10.43 -9.36 -7.71
CA VAL A 202 9.06 -8.91 -7.42
C VAL A 202 8.56 -9.52 -6.13
N LEU A 203 8.76 -10.84 -5.94
CA LEU A 203 8.45 -11.52 -4.68
C LEU A 203 9.25 -10.93 -3.51
N GLY A 204 10.56 -10.73 -3.70
CA GLY A 204 11.41 -10.16 -2.65
C GLY A 204 10.97 -8.75 -2.23
N ASN A 205 10.64 -7.90 -3.20
CA ASN A 205 10.17 -6.54 -2.98
C ASN A 205 8.78 -6.53 -2.29
N TYR A 206 7.90 -7.46 -2.69
CA TYR A 206 6.58 -7.64 -2.07
C TYR A 206 6.72 -8.05 -0.59
N ILE A 207 7.59 -9.02 -0.30
CA ILE A 207 7.88 -9.47 1.07
C ILE A 207 8.50 -8.35 1.91
N GLN A 208 9.42 -7.56 1.34
CA GLN A 208 10.06 -6.44 2.07
C GLN A 208 9.03 -5.48 2.67
N ILE A 209 7.97 -5.14 1.93
CA ILE A 209 6.92 -4.24 2.43
C ILE A 209 6.07 -4.92 3.51
N LEU A 210 5.78 -6.21 3.35
CA LEU A 210 4.91 -6.98 4.23
C LEU A 210 5.52 -7.35 5.57
N VAL A 211 6.83 -7.57 5.66
CA VAL A 211 7.48 -7.98 6.92
C VAL A 211 7.26 -6.96 8.05
N PRO A 212 7.48 -5.64 7.85
CA PRO A 212 7.12 -4.65 8.87
C PRO A 212 5.63 -4.68 9.24
N LEU A 213 4.74 -4.93 8.28
CA LEU A 213 3.29 -5.04 8.54
C LEU A 213 2.94 -6.30 9.35
N ALA A 214 3.62 -7.42 9.11
CA ALA A 214 3.45 -8.64 9.91
C ALA A 214 3.98 -8.45 11.34
N ILE A 215 5.12 -7.75 11.50
CA ILE A 215 5.64 -7.35 12.82
C ILE A 215 4.62 -6.48 13.57
N PHE A 216 3.98 -5.53 12.88
CA PHE A 216 2.88 -4.75 13.46
C PHE A 216 1.76 -5.65 13.99
N LEU A 217 1.31 -6.64 13.22
CA LEU A 217 0.29 -7.59 13.68
C LEU A 217 0.75 -8.40 14.90
N ILE A 218 2.02 -8.81 14.98
CA ILE A 218 2.56 -9.52 16.16
C ILE A 218 2.53 -8.63 17.41
N ILE A 219 2.78 -7.32 17.27
CA ILE A 219 2.87 -6.36 18.38
C ILE A 219 1.48 -5.99 18.90
N VAL A 220 0.53 -5.70 18.00
CA VAL A 220 -0.79 -5.18 18.40
C VAL A 220 -1.74 -6.29 18.90
N ASN A 221 -1.46 -7.55 18.58
CA ASN A 221 -2.26 -8.67 19.05
C ASN A 221 -1.93 -9.04 20.50
N LYS A 222 -2.98 -9.25 21.30
CA LYS A 222 -2.89 -9.79 22.66
C LYS A 222 -3.01 -11.31 22.69
N ASP A 223 -3.73 -11.90 21.72
CA ASP A 223 -3.90 -13.34 21.60
C ASP A 223 -2.59 -14.01 21.16
N TRP A 224 -2.16 -15.01 21.92
CA TRP A 224 -0.90 -15.71 21.68
C TRP A 224 -0.94 -16.58 20.42
N LEU A 225 -2.11 -17.16 20.08
CA LEU A 225 -2.27 -17.96 18.86
C LEU A 225 -2.14 -17.08 17.62
N ALA A 226 -2.82 -15.94 17.59
CA ALA A 226 -2.65 -14.95 16.53
C ALA A 226 -1.20 -14.50 16.38
N ARG A 227 -0.49 -14.25 17.50
CA ARG A 227 0.94 -13.87 17.47
C ARG A 227 1.82 -14.97 16.88
N ILE A 228 1.59 -16.24 17.23
CA ILE A 228 2.32 -17.37 16.65
C ILE A 228 2.03 -17.46 15.15
N TYR A 229 0.78 -17.33 14.74
CA TYR A 229 0.41 -17.34 13.31
C TYR A 229 1.19 -16.27 12.53
N TYR A 230 1.21 -15.02 12.99
CA TYR A 230 1.94 -13.96 12.31
C TYR A 230 3.46 -14.10 12.42
N ALA A 231 3.97 -14.72 13.48
CA ALA A 231 5.40 -15.05 13.59
C ALA A 231 5.80 -16.12 12.57
N LEU A 232 5.00 -17.18 12.41
CA LEU A 232 5.21 -18.19 11.37
C LEU A 232 5.07 -17.60 9.97
N ALA A 233 4.11 -16.69 9.77
CA ALA A 233 3.95 -15.95 8.52
C ALA A 233 5.19 -15.10 8.19
N THR A 234 5.71 -14.39 9.18
CA THR A 234 6.94 -13.60 9.04
C THR A 234 8.13 -14.50 8.74
N LEU A 235 8.28 -15.61 9.45
CA LEU A 235 9.38 -16.55 9.24
C LEU A 235 9.36 -17.13 7.82
N SER A 236 8.20 -17.59 7.33
CA SER A 236 8.13 -18.14 5.97
C SER A 236 8.43 -17.08 4.91
N MET A 237 7.98 -15.84 5.11
CA MET A 237 8.32 -14.70 4.26
C MET A 237 9.83 -14.44 4.26
N LEU A 238 10.49 -14.44 5.42
CA LEU A 238 11.94 -14.25 5.51
C LEU A 238 12.73 -15.39 4.83
N VAL A 239 12.30 -16.65 5.03
CA VAL A 239 12.92 -17.81 4.36
C VAL A 239 12.74 -17.73 2.85
N SER A 240 11.53 -17.42 2.37
CA SER A 240 11.27 -17.25 0.95
C SER A 240 12.08 -16.10 0.37
N LEU A 241 12.20 -14.98 1.08
CA LEU A 241 13.04 -13.84 0.71
C LEU A 241 14.51 -14.24 0.52
N ILE A 242 15.06 -15.11 1.37
CA ILE A 242 16.42 -15.67 1.18
C ILE A 242 16.50 -16.44 -0.15
N PHE A 243 15.53 -17.31 -0.43
CA PHE A 243 15.53 -18.11 -1.67
C PHE A 243 15.18 -17.31 -2.93
N THR A 244 14.73 -16.05 -2.82
CA THR A 244 14.60 -15.20 -4.01
C THR A 244 15.95 -14.85 -4.62
N TYR A 245 17.02 -14.89 -3.81
CA TYR A 245 18.30 -14.28 -4.12
C TYR A 245 18.07 -12.90 -4.75
N SER A 246 17.43 -11.96 -4.03
CA SER A 246 17.28 -10.57 -4.49
C SER A 246 18.02 -9.63 -3.54
N ARG A 247 19.17 -9.11 -4.00
CA ARG A 247 20.05 -8.25 -3.17
C ARG A 247 19.37 -6.97 -2.77
N SER A 248 18.71 -6.30 -3.72
CA SER A 248 17.96 -5.08 -3.45
C SER A 248 16.88 -5.32 -2.40
N SER A 249 16.17 -6.44 -2.47
CA SER A 249 15.13 -6.78 -1.50
C SER A 249 15.69 -7.05 -0.10
N TRP A 250 16.84 -7.73 0.02
CA TRP A 250 17.52 -7.92 1.30
C TRP A 250 17.98 -6.60 1.91
N MET A 251 18.63 -5.75 1.12
CA MET A 251 19.09 -4.43 1.56
C MET A 251 17.91 -3.54 1.94
N GLY A 252 16.83 -3.56 1.15
CA GLY A 252 15.59 -2.84 1.44
C GLY A 252 14.95 -3.29 2.75
N LEU A 253 14.90 -4.61 3.01
CA LEU A 253 14.41 -5.12 4.28
C LEU A 253 15.31 -4.70 5.45
N LEU A 254 16.64 -4.81 5.31
CA LEU A 254 17.57 -4.37 6.36
C LEU A 254 17.39 -2.89 6.69
N LEU A 255 17.25 -2.03 5.68
CA LEU A 255 16.96 -0.61 5.90
C LEU A 255 15.58 -0.42 6.54
N SER A 256 14.57 -1.18 6.13
CA SER A 256 13.23 -1.15 6.76
C SER A 256 13.34 -1.47 8.25
N LEU A 257 13.99 -2.59 8.60
CA LEU A 257 14.18 -3.00 9.99
C LEU A 257 15.02 -2.00 10.77
N ALA A 258 16.05 -1.40 10.18
CA ALA A 258 16.84 -0.34 10.81
C ALA A 258 15.98 0.89 11.11
N ILE A 259 15.21 1.38 10.13
CA ILE A 259 14.28 2.51 10.33
C ILE A 259 13.23 2.15 11.39
N PHE A 260 12.66 0.94 11.34
CA PHE A 260 11.73 0.49 12.36
C PHE A 260 12.38 0.46 13.74
N THR A 261 13.62 0.00 13.87
CA THR A 261 14.39 -0.02 15.14
C THR A 261 14.54 1.38 15.72
N LEU A 262 14.81 2.38 14.87
CA LEU A 262 14.97 3.78 15.27
C LEU A 262 13.63 4.43 15.69
N LEU A 263 12.52 3.95 15.10
CA LEU A 263 11.17 4.45 15.37
C LEU A 263 10.41 3.59 16.40
N ALA A 264 10.87 2.40 16.73
CA ALA A 264 10.13 1.51 17.61
C ALA A 264 10.43 1.84 19.08
N PRO A 265 9.44 1.67 19.99
CA PRO A 265 9.70 1.78 21.42
C PRO A 265 10.83 0.84 21.84
N LYS A 266 11.64 1.26 22.84
CA LYS A 266 12.86 0.55 23.29
C LYS A 266 12.66 -0.95 23.58
N LYS A 267 11.44 -1.35 23.93
CA LYS A 267 11.05 -2.74 24.21
C LYS A 267 11.11 -3.66 22.97
N LEU A 268 11.06 -3.09 21.76
CA LEU A 268 11.11 -3.84 20.49
C LEU A 268 12.50 -3.82 19.83
N LEU A 269 13.45 -3.06 20.39
CA LEU A 269 14.86 -3.05 19.97
C LEU A 269 15.49 -4.45 19.94
N PRO A 270 15.24 -5.36 20.91
CA PRO A 270 15.87 -6.69 20.88
C PRO A 270 15.41 -7.55 19.70
N LEU A 271 14.15 -7.43 19.28
CA LEU A 271 13.61 -8.18 18.14
C LEU A 271 14.25 -7.70 16.83
N ALA A 272 14.36 -6.38 16.67
CA ALA A 272 14.92 -5.79 15.47
C ALA A 272 16.46 -5.93 15.42
N ALA A 273 17.14 -5.77 16.55
CA ALA A 273 18.57 -6.07 16.70
C ALA A 273 18.86 -7.56 16.47
N GLY A 274 17.98 -8.46 16.95
CA GLY A 274 18.06 -9.89 16.68
C GLY A 274 17.91 -10.23 15.19
N GLY A 275 16.97 -9.57 14.49
CA GLY A 275 16.82 -9.70 13.03
C GLY A 275 18.06 -9.24 12.25
N ILE A 276 18.67 -8.12 12.65
CA ILE A 276 19.92 -7.62 12.05
C ILE A 276 21.10 -8.53 12.40
N ALA A 277 21.20 -8.99 13.65
CA ALA A 277 22.26 -9.88 14.13
C ALA A 277 22.13 -11.32 13.60
N ALA A 278 20.95 -11.72 13.12
CA ALA A 278 20.78 -12.97 12.40
C ALA A 278 21.36 -12.93 10.98
N THR A 279 21.64 -11.75 10.43
CA THR A 279 22.19 -11.62 9.07
C THR A 279 23.53 -12.36 8.92
N PRO A 280 24.56 -12.13 9.76
CA PRO A 280 25.81 -12.88 9.68
C PRO A 280 25.66 -14.40 9.85
N LEU A 281 24.70 -14.85 10.68
CA LEU A 281 24.38 -16.28 10.83
C LEU A 281 23.88 -16.86 9.50
N VAL A 282 22.92 -16.20 8.85
CA VAL A 282 22.43 -16.61 7.52
C VAL A 282 23.57 -16.61 6.49
N LEU A 283 24.48 -15.62 6.53
CA LEU A 283 25.62 -15.57 5.62
C LEU A 283 26.62 -16.70 5.82
N GLY A 284 26.79 -17.17 7.06
CA GLY A 284 27.66 -18.30 7.39
C GLY A 284 27.12 -19.66 6.92
N PHE A 285 25.79 -19.84 6.91
CA PHE A 285 25.16 -21.09 6.47
C PHE A 285 25.00 -21.20 4.94
N PHE A 286 25.04 -20.09 4.21
CA PHE A 286 24.83 -20.08 2.76
C PHE A 286 25.99 -19.38 2.04
N PRO A 287 27.07 -20.11 1.68
CA PRO A 287 28.27 -19.52 1.05
C PRO A 287 27.95 -18.78 -0.26
N THR A 288 26.97 -19.25 -1.04
CA THR A 288 26.49 -18.57 -2.25
C THR A 288 25.92 -17.17 -1.97
N ILE A 289 25.31 -16.95 -0.79
CA ILE A 289 24.83 -15.62 -0.38
C ILE A 289 26.01 -14.71 -0.08
N LEU A 290 27.03 -15.23 0.62
CA LEU A 290 28.24 -14.49 0.93
C LEU A 290 29.01 -14.09 -0.34
N GLU A 291 29.16 -14.99 -1.30
CA GLU A 291 29.76 -14.68 -2.61
C GLU A 291 28.97 -13.60 -3.34
N ARG A 292 27.64 -13.67 -3.31
CA ARG A 292 26.79 -12.66 -3.93
C ARG A 292 26.86 -11.29 -3.26
N LEU A 293 27.08 -11.25 -1.94
CA LEU A 293 27.34 -10.01 -1.21
C LEU A 293 28.75 -9.47 -1.46
N LYS A 294 29.76 -10.33 -1.58
CA LYS A 294 31.13 -9.91 -1.95
C LYS A 294 31.22 -9.30 -3.35
N GLY A 295 30.33 -9.71 -4.25
CA GLY A 295 30.14 -9.06 -5.56
C GLY A 295 29.46 -7.68 -5.51
N LEU A 296 29.01 -7.20 -4.35
CA LEU A 296 28.44 -5.85 -4.22
C LEU A 296 29.52 -4.79 -4.48
N GLY A 297 29.33 -3.98 -5.52
CA GLY A 297 30.19 -2.84 -5.82
C GLY A 297 31.38 -3.15 -6.75
N THR A 298 31.58 -4.41 -7.16
CA THR A 298 32.54 -4.72 -8.23
C THR A 298 31.83 -4.79 -9.58
N LEU A 299 32.45 -4.24 -10.62
CA LEU A 299 31.99 -4.40 -12.01
C LEU A 299 32.21 -5.83 -12.53
N VAL A 300 32.62 -6.77 -11.68
CA VAL A 300 32.81 -8.18 -12.05
C VAL A 300 31.45 -8.87 -12.21
N ASP A 301 30.43 -8.46 -11.43
CA ASP A 301 29.08 -9.00 -11.53
C ASP A 301 28.36 -8.52 -12.79
N THR A 302 27.96 -9.47 -13.64
CA THR A 302 27.29 -9.22 -14.92
C THR A 302 25.96 -8.48 -14.77
N SER A 303 25.23 -8.72 -13.67
CA SER A 303 23.96 -8.04 -13.42
C SER A 303 24.14 -6.55 -13.07
N THR A 304 25.23 -6.19 -12.40
CA THR A 304 25.57 -4.79 -12.09
C THR A 304 26.05 -4.06 -13.35
N ARG A 305 26.93 -4.69 -14.15
CA ARG A 305 27.36 -4.13 -15.44
C ARG A 305 26.20 -3.88 -16.40
N PHE A 306 25.30 -4.84 -16.52
CA PHE A 306 24.10 -4.72 -17.34
C PHE A 306 23.26 -3.50 -16.92
N ARG A 307 22.99 -3.34 -15.61
CA ARG A 307 22.24 -2.19 -15.10
C ARG A 307 22.93 -0.86 -15.36
N VAL A 308 24.26 -0.78 -15.18
CA VAL A 308 25.01 0.45 -15.47
C VAL A 308 24.90 0.83 -16.94
N ALA A 309 24.98 -0.14 -17.86
CA ALA A 309 24.78 0.11 -19.29
C ALA A 309 23.36 0.61 -19.59
N VAL A 310 22.34 -0.06 -19.04
CA VAL A 310 20.93 0.36 -19.16
C VAL A 310 20.72 1.77 -18.60
N TRP A 311 21.29 2.09 -17.43
CA TRP A 311 21.18 3.42 -16.82
C TRP A 311 21.85 4.49 -17.66
N SER A 312 23.04 4.22 -18.21
CA SER A 312 23.71 5.18 -19.10
C SER A 312 22.88 5.47 -20.34
N ALA A 313 22.30 4.45 -20.97
CA ALA A 313 21.42 4.61 -22.12
C ALA A 313 20.12 5.36 -21.73
N THR A 314 19.54 5.02 -20.58
CA THR A 314 18.35 5.68 -20.02
C THR A 314 18.61 7.17 -19.77
N LEU A 315 19.78 7.53 -19.22
CA LEU A 315 20.17 8.93 -19.04
C LEU A 315 20.34 9.67 -20.38
N GLY A 316 20.78 8.97 -21.44
CA GLY A 316 20.78 9.49 -22.80
C GLY A 316 19.38 9.85 -23.29
N ILE A 317 18.41 8.95 -23.09
CA ILE A 317 16.99 9.22 -23.40
C ILE A 317 16.47 10.39 -22.59
N ILE A 318 16.74 10.43 -21.27
CA ILE A 318 16.33 11.55 -20.42
C ILE A 318 16.90 12.86 -20.95
N LYS A 319 18.18 12.90 -21.34
CA LYS A 319 18.80 14.13 -21.85
C LYS A 319 18.01 14.74 -23.01
N ASP A 320 17.48 13.90 -23.90
CA ASP A 320 16.74 14.34 -25.08
C ASP A 320 15.24 14.59 -24.80
N PHE A 321 14.66 13.90 -23.81
CA PHE A 321 13.21 13.93 -23.52
C PHE A 321 12.86 14.32 -22.07
N TRP A 322 13.72 15.02 -21.33
CA TRP A 322 13.55 15.24 -19.88
C TRP A 322 12.28 16.01 -19.48
N VAL A 323 11.72 16.84 -20.36
CA VAL A 323 10.54 17.67 -20.03
C VAL A 323 9.25 16.86 -20.15
N CYS A 324 8.99 16.28 -21.33
CA CYS A 324 7.75 15.55 -21.60
C CYS A 324 7.86 14.06 -21.27
N GLY A 325 9.05 13.46 -21.39
CA GLY A 325 9.22 12.01 -21.42
C GLY A 325 8.82 11.40 -22.77
N ILE A 326 8.87 10.08 -22.84
CA ILE A 326 8.60 9.28 -24.05
C ILE A 326 7.23 8.60 -24.03
N GLY A 327 6.47 8.77 -22.96
CA GLY A 327 5.22 8.04 -22.69
C GLY A 327 5.45 6.72 -21.96
N MET A 328 4.42 6.27 -21.24
CA MET A 328 4.47 5.02 -20.47
C MET A 328 4.39 3.78 -21.37
N GLY A 329 4.94 2.66 -20.91
CA GLY A 329 4.87 1.38 -21.63
C GLY A 329 6.27 0.83 -21.91
N PHE A 330 6.39 -0.49 -21.81
CA PHE A 330 7.66 -1.16 -22.01
C PHE A 330 8.12 -1.15 -23.46
N GLU A 331 7.21 -1.17 -24.45
CA GLU A 331 7.62 -1.07 -25.86
C GLU A 331 8.14 0.32 -26.19
N ASN A 332 7.52 1.37 -25.63
CA ASN A 332 8.06 2.73 -25.76
C ASN A 332 9.48 2.82 -25.19
N PHE A 333 9.70 2.28 -23.98
CA PHE A 333 11.02 2.25 -23.37
C PHE A 333 12.01 1.41 -24.19
N LYS A 334 11.66 0.17 -24.54
CA LYS A 334 12.52 -0.76 -25.29
C LYS A 334 12.92 -0.20 -26.65
N ARG A 335 11.96 0.37 -27.39
CA ARG A 335 12.21 1.00 -28.68
C ARG A 335 13.17 2.17 -28.57
N MET A 336 13.03 3.00 -27.53
CA MET A 336 13.96 4.10 -27.31
C MET A 336 15.32 3.58 -26.87
N LEU A 337 15.37 2.61 -25.96
CA LEU A 337 16.61 2.01 -25.47
C LEU A 337 17.49 1.48 -26.60
N PHE A 338 16.91 0.85 -27.62
CA PHE A 338 17.62 0.35 -28.80
C PHE A 338 18.48 1.42 -29.51
N ASN A 339 18.08 2.69 -29.46
CA ASN A 339 18.82 3.78 -30.10
C ASN A 339 19.97 4.35 -29.24
N TYR A 340 19.99 4.07 -27.93
CA TYR A 340 20.95 4.65 -26.97
C TYR A 340 21.86 3.61 -26.33
N ALA A 341 21.46 2.34 -26.33
CA ALA A 341 22.23 1.24 -25.76
C ALA A 341 23.00 0.48 -26.84
N PRO A 342 24.14 -0.14 -26.50
CA PRO A 342 24.76 -1.17 -27.33
C PRO A 342 23.75 -2.28 -27.70
N HIS A 343 23.90 -2.90 -28.88
CA HIS A 343 22.92 -3.84 -29.44
C HIS A 343 22.76 -5.14 -28.64
N ASP A 344 23.72 -5.46 -27.76
CA ASP A 344 23.70 -6.61 -26.84
C ASP A 344 22.93 -6.31 -25.54
N ILE A 345 22.51 -5.06 -25.32
CA ILE A 345 21.70 -4.65 -24.17
C ILE A 345 20.23 -4.59 -24.56
N ASP A 346 19.48 -5.63 -24.23
CA ASP A 346 18.02 -5.67 -24.35
C ASP A 346 17.36 -5.61 -22.98
N SER A 347 16.61 -4.53 -22.72
CA SER A 347 15.84 -4.37 -21.48
C SER A 347 14.48 -3.73 -21.76
N ILE A 348 13.48 -4.22 -21.04
CA ILE A 348 12.10 -3.71 -21.08
C ILE A 348 11.86 -2.57 -20.07
N HIS A 349 12.83 -2.31 -19.19
CA HIS A 349 12.80 -1.20 -18.23
C HIS A 349 14.19 -0.80 -17.72
N SER A 350 14.28 0.37 -17.10
CA SER A 350 15.55 0.94 -16.62
C SER A 350 16.15 0.26 -15.39
N HIS A 351 15.43 -0.64 -14.70
CA HIS A 351 15.86 -1.19 -13.39
C HIS A 351 16.14 -0.11 -12.33
N ASN A 352 15.51 1.05 -12.45
CA ASN A 352 15.54 2.11 -11.46
C ASN A 352 14.24 2.90 -11.59
N THR A 353 13.36 2.81 -10.59
CA THR A 353 12.05 3.47 -10.63
C THR A 353 12.16 4.98 -10.87
N PHE A 354 13.16 5.65 -10.32
CA PHE A 354 13.32 7.11 -10.50
C PHE A 354 13.67 7.47 -11.94
N LEU A 355 14.60 6.73 -12.54
CA LEU A 355 14.94 6.92 -13.95
C LEU A 355 13.77 6.53 -14.85
N GLN A 356 13.06 5.44 -14.54
CA GLN A 356 11.89 5.02 -15.30
C GLN A 356 10.81 6.11 -15.32
N VAL A 357 10.39 6.58 -14.15
CA VAL A 357 9.34 7.60 -14.03
C VAL A 357 9.75 8.86 -14.79
N THR A 358 11.03 9.25 -14.71
CA THR A 358 11.57 10.40 -15.44
C THR A 358 11.54 10.20 -16.96
N VAL A 359 11.92 9.03 -17.45
CA VAL A 359 11.87 8.73 -18.89
C VAL A 359 10.43 8.68 -19.40
N GLU A 360 9.52 8.04 -18.68
CA GLU A 360 8.15 7.84 -19.15
C GLU A 360 7.31 9.12 -19.11
N THR A 361 7.55 9.98 -18.11
CA THR A 361 6.65 11.11 -17.80
C THR A 361 7.36 12.46 -17.58
N GLY A 362 8.65 12.52 -17.88
CA GLY A 362 9.48 13.70 -17.68
C GLY A 362 9.76 14.02 -16.21
N ILE A 363 10.47 15.12 -16.00
CA ILE A 363 10.86 15.62 -14.68
C ILE A 363 9.66 15.90 -13.79
N MET A 364 8.52 16.32 -14.38
CA MET A 364 7.29 16.58 -13.64
C MET A 364 6.77 15.33 -12.95
N GLY A 365 6.81 14.17 -13.61
CA GLY A 365 6.41 12.92 -12.98
C GLY A 365 7.32 12.49 -11.84
N LEU A 366 8.64 12.70 -11.97
CA LEU A 366 9.59 12.44 -10.88
C LEU A 366 9.30 13.35 -9.68
N LEU A 367 9.11 14.65 -9.91
CA LEU A 367 8.80 15.61 -8.85
C LEU A 367 7.48 15.27 -8.13
N LEU A 368 6.46 14.85 -8.88
CA LEU A 368 5.19 14.43 -8.30
C LEU A 368 5.33 13.13 -7.50
N PHE A 369 6.08 12.14 -8.01
CA PHE A 369 6.37 10.91 -7.28
C PHE A 369 7.11 11.19 -5.96
N LEU A 370 8.17 12.00 -6.00
CA LEU A 370 8.91 12.41 -4.80
C LEU A 370 8.04 13.22 -3.84
N SER A 371 7.15 14.07 -4.36
CA SER A 371 6.19 14.82 -3.56
C SER A 371 5.20 13.90 -2.85
N LEU A 372 4.69 12.86 -3.50
CA LEU A 372 3.82 11.86 -2.86
C LEU A 372 4.52 11.17 -1.68
N VAL A 373 5.76 10.75 -1.89
CA VAL A 373 6.59 10.14 -0.84
C VAL A 373 6.85 11.12 0.30
N PHE A 374 7.21 12.36 -0.01
CA PHE A 374 7.45 13.41 0.98
C PHE A 374 6.18 13.72 1.79
N LEU A 375 5.04 13.89 1.13
CA LEU A 375 3.76 14.17 1.77
C LEU A 375 3.30 13.00 2.65
N PHE A 376 3.56 11.77 2.21
CA PHE A 376 3.33 10.58 3.03
C PHE A 376 4.18 10.58 4.30
N VAL A 377 5.48 10.88 4.20
CA VAL A 377 6.35 10.99 5.38
C VAL A 377 5.86 12.12 6.30
N ARG A 378 5.51 13.29 5.74
CA ARG A 378 4.94 14.41 6.50
C ARG A 378 3.61 14.09 7.16
N LEU A 379 2.84 13.14 6.63
CA LEU A 379 1.60 12.67 7.21
C LEU A 379 1.85 11.68 8.34
N CYS A 380 2.71 10.68 8.13
CA CYS A 380 2.94 9.60 9.08
C CYS A 380 3.88 9.98 10.24
N LEU A 381 4.84 10.88 10.03
CA LEU A 381 5.81 11.23 11.07
C LEU A 381 5.17 11.94 12.27
N PRO A 382 4.29 12.96 12.11
CA PRO A 382 3.57 13.54 13.23
C PRO A 382 2.65 12.54 13.94
N VAL A 383 2.04 11.61 13.21
CA VAL A 383 1.23 10.53 13.78
C VAL A 383 2.07 9.68 14.73
N TYR A 384 3.25 9.24 14.28
CA TYR A 384 4.18 8.50 15.12
C TYR A 384 4.62 9.31 16.37
N MET A 385 4.90 10.61 16.21
CA MET A 385 5.41 11.44 17.30
C MET A 385 4.34 11.84 18.33
N LYS A 386 3.10 12.08 17.90
CA LYS A 386 2.05 12.71 18.71
C LYS A 386 0.91 11.78 19.10
N SER A 387 0.72 10.64 18.40
CA SER A 387 -0.32 9.69 18.74
C SER A 387 -0.10 9.11 20.14
N LYS A 388 -1.15 9.15 20.98
CA LYS A 388 -1.17 8.51 22.30
C LYS A 388 -1.48 7.03 22.21
N ASP A 389 -2.18 6.61 21.15
CA ASP A 389 -2.55 5.23 20.93
C ASP A 389 -1.40 4.42 20.31
N ASP A 390 -1.06 3.31 20.97
CA ASP A 390 0.03 2.43 20.57
C ASP A 390 -0.23 1.75 19.21
N PHE A 391 -1.48 1.46 18.86
CA PHE A 391 -1.82 0.86 17.57
C PHE A 391 -1.52 1.85 16.44
N THR A 392 -2.06 3.06 16.50
CA THR A 392 -1.86 4.10 15.47
C THR A 392 -0.40 4.52 15.37
N LYS A 393 0.29 4.64 16.51
CA LYS A 393 1.72 4.95 16.58
C LYS A 393 2.59 3.87 15.95
N THR A 394 2.36 2.60 16.29
CA THR A 394 3.13 1.47 15.74
C THR A 394 2.85 1.32 14.25
N LEU A 395 1.59 1.51 13.81
CA LEU A 395 1.21 1.50 12.41
C LEU A 395 2.00 2.55 11.61
N ALA A 396 2.07 3.79 12.08
CA ALA A 396 2.85 4.83 11.41
C ALA A 396 4.35 4.48 11.31
N ALA A 397 4.93 3.90 12.37
CA ALA A 397 6.34 3.49 12.38
C ALA A 397 6.64 2.38 11.35
N VAL A 398 5.79 1.34 11.24
CA VAL A 398 6.00 0.27 10.25
C VAL A 398 5.77 0.75 8.82
N LEU A 399 4.82 1.67 8.60
CA LEU A 399 4.55 2.25 7.29
C LEU A 399 5.72 3.12 6.80
N LEU A 400 6.31 3.94 7.69
CA LEU A 400 7.53 4.71 7.40
C LEU A 400 8.72 3.79 7.09
N SER A 401 8.87 2.73 7.89
CA SER A 401 9.88 1.70 7.69
C SER A 401 9.75 1.00 6.33
N SER A 402 8.55 0.53 5.97
CA SER A 402 8.28 -0.13 4.68
C SER A 402 8.61 0.77 3.49
N ILE A 403 8.19 2.06 3.54
CA ILE A 403 8.51 3.02 2.47
C ILE A 403 10.01 3.32 2.41
N GLY A 404 10.69 3.45 3.55
CA GLY A 404 12.13 3.69 3.56
C GLY A 404 12.92 2.59 2.84
N GLY A 405 12.63 1.32 3.14
CA GLY A 405 13.23 0.20 2.42
C GLY A 405 12.81 0.11 0.94
N TYR A 406 11.56 0.41 0.64
CA TYR A 406 11.03 0.43 -0.73
C TYR A 406 11.76 1.46 -1.60
N LEU A 407 12.09 2.65 -1.08
CA LEU A 407 12.83 3.67 -1.80
C LEU A 407 14.27 3.24 -2.11
N LEU A 408 14.91 2.48 -1.22
CA LEU A 408 16.22 1.89 -1.50
C LEU A 408 16.12 0.87 -2.64
N ILE A 409 15.08 0.04 -2.65
CA ILE A 409 14.83 -0.89 -3.75
C ILE A 409 14.62 -0.15 -5.07
N CYS A 410 13.88 0.97 -5.07
CA CYS A 410 13.63 1.80 -6.25
C CYS A 410 14.92 2.31 -6.94
N LEU A 411 16.06 2.38 -6.24
CA LEU A 411 17.34 2.74 -6.84
C LEU A 411 17.92 1.61 -7.71
N PHE A 412 17.53 0.36 -7.44
CA PHE A 412 18.13 -0.84 -8.02
C PHE A 412 17.12 -1.73 -8.73
N ASP A 413 15.85 -1.35 -8.76
CA ASP A 413 14.80 -2.06 -9.47
C ASP A 413 13.68 -1.11 -9.88
N ASN A 414 12.88 -1.53 -10.87
CA ASN A 414 11.72 -0.76 -11.30
C ASN A 414 10.43 -1.29 -10.65
N THR A 415 10.20 -0.91 -9.40
CA THR A 415 9.07 -1.39 -8.59
C THR A 415 7.70 -0.91 -9.05
N LEU A 416 7.64 0.17 -9.84
CA LEU A 416 6.38 0.66 -10.39
C LEU A 416 6.05 0.04 -11.75
N TYR A 417 6.95 -0.70 -12.36
CA TYR A 417 6.61 -1.51 -13.53
C TYR A 417 5.68 -2.66 -13.15
N ASP A 418 6.06 -3.41 -12.12
CA ASP A 418 5.30 -4.55 -11.64
C ASP A 418 3.97 -4.12 -11.01
N HIS A 419 2.89 -4.63 -11.57
CA HIS A 419 1.54 -4.20 -11.19
C HIS A 419 1.21 -4.49 -9.72
N SER A 420 1.62 -5.65 -9.20
CA SER A 420 1.37 -6.00 -7.79
C SER A 420 2.12 -5.07 -6.85
N LEU A 421 3.37 -4.70 -7.16
CA LEU A 421 4.15 -3.76 -6.35
C LEU A 421 3.60 -2.34 -6.43
N LYS A 422 3.17 -1.90 -7.62
CA LYS A 422 2.47 -0.63 -7.82
C LYS A 422 1.20 -0.54 -6.97
N LEU A 423 0.39 -1.60 -6.94
CA LEU A 423 -0.81 -1.67 -6.10
C LEU A 423 -0.46 -1.61 -4.60
N VAL A 424 0.57 -2.34 -4.17
CA VAL A 424 1.03 -2.32 -2.77
C VAL A 424 1.54 -0.93 -2.37
N PHE A 425 2.28 -0.23 -3.24
CA PHE A 425 2.71 1.15 -2.99
C PHE A 425 1.51 2.06 -2.67
N TRP A 426 0.50 2.08 -3.54
CA TRP A 426 -0.73 2.85 -3.32
C TRP A 426 -1.50 2.41 -2.07
N THR A 427 -1.49 1.12 -1.76
CA THR A 427 -2.10 0.55 -0.55
C THR A 427 -1.41 1.08 0.72
N VAL A 428 -0.07 1.11 0.75
CA VAL A 428 0.72 1.66 1.87
C VAL A 428 0.46 3.14 2.06
N LEU A 429 0.40 3.93 0.96
CA LEU A 429 0.04 5.34 1.02
C LEU A 429 -1.37 5.52 1.63
N SER A 430 -2.33 4.69 1.23
CA SER A 430 -3.69 4.74 1.78
C SER A 430 -3.75 4.37 3.26
N LEU A 431 -2.95 3.39 3.71
CA LEU A 431 -2.87 3.03 5.12
C LEU A 431 -2.31 4.18 5.96
N GLY A 432 -1.32 4.92 5.45
CA GLY A 432 -0.79 6.11 6.12
C GLY A 432 -1.82 7.23 6.22
N ALA A 433 -2.61 7.46 5.16
CA ALA A 433 -3.72 8.40 5.21
C ALA A 433 -4.81 8.00 6.21
N ALA A 434 -5.16 6.71 6.28
CA ALA A 434 -6.08 6.20 7.28
C ALA A 434 -5.54 6.37 8.72
N ALA A 435 -4.25 6.12 8.94
CA ALA A 435 -3.59 6.33 10.23
C ALA A 435 -3.60 7.81 10.65
N GLY A 436 -3.34 8.74 9.71
CA GLY A 436 -3.41 10.18 9.91
C GLY A 436 -4.79 10.63 10.40
N ARG A 437 -5.84 10.13 9.76
CA ARG A 437 -7.23 10.44 10.15
C ARG A 437 -7.59 9.85 11.52
N LEU A 438 -7.19 8.62 11.82
CA LEU A 438 -7.42 8.02 13.14
C LEU A 438 -6.75 8.86 14.24
N SER A 439 -5.50 9.26 14.03
CA SER A 439 -4.77 10.09 15.00
C SER A 439 -5.42 11.46 15.20
N ALA A 440 -5.90 12.10 14.13
CA ALA A 440 -6.62 13.36 14.24
C ALA A 440 -7.92 13.22 15.04
N ASN A 441 -8.71 12.17 14.80
CA ASN A 441 -9.94 11.91 15.54
C ASN A 441 -9.67 11.63 17.04
N GLU A 442 -8.56 10.95 17.36
CA GLU A 442 -8.13 10.71 18.74
C GLU A 442 -7.78 12.03 19.45
N MET A 443 -7.08 12.97 18.79
CA MET A 443 -6.76 14.28 19.36
C MET A 443 -8.00 15.11 19.63
N ILE A 444 -8.93 15.19 18.66
CA ILE A 444 -10.19 15.92 18.81
C ILE A 444 -11.02 15.35 19.98
N SER A 445 -11.08 14.03 20.11
CA SER A 445 -11.81 13.38 21.19
C SER A 445 -11.19 13.69 22.57
N ALA A 446 -9.87 13.77 22.66
CA ALA A 446 -9.15 14.09 23.89
C ALA A 446 -9.37 15.55 24.34
N ASP A 447 -9.35 16.50 23.41
CA ASP A 447 -9.55 17.93 23.70
C ASP A 447 -11.01 18.24 24.05
N GLY A 448 -11.96 17.53 23.44
CA GLY A 448 -13.38 17.63 23.78
C GLY A 448 -13.66 17.22 25.23
N LEU A 449 -13.04 16.14 25.70
CA LEU A 449 -13.18 15.64 27.07
C LEU A 449 -12.53 16.56 28.12
N SER A 450 -11.40 17.22 27.81
CA SER A 450 -10.79 18.19 28.73
C SER A 450 -11.63 19.45 28.87
N SER A 451 -12.21 19.96 27.77
CA SER A 451 -13.06 21.16 27.81
C SER A 451 -14.36 20.98 28.62
N THR A 452 -14.94 19.77 28.62
CA THR A 452 -16.13 19.44 29.44
C THR A 452 -15.82 19.25 30.92
N ASN A 453 -14.62 18.78 31.25
CA ASN A 453 -14.18 18.64 32.64
C ASN A 453 -13.84 20.00 33.27
N ASP A 454 -13.22 20.92 32.52
CA ASP A 454 -12.96 22.28 33.00
C ASP A 454 -14.27 23.07 33.18
N ALA A 455 -15.21 22.95 32.24
CA ALA A 455 -16.52 23.60 32.36
C ALA A 455 -17.40 23.04 33.49
N SER A 456 -17.17 21.80 33.93
CA SER A 456 -17.88 21.23 35.10
C SER A 456 -17.17 21.55 36.42
N MET A 457 -15.83 21.62 36.45
CA MET A 457 -15.07 22.14 37.60
C MET A 457 -15.34 23.63 37.85
N ASP A 458 -15.47 24.46 36.81
CA ASP A 458 -15.82 25.88 36.96
C ASP A 458 -17.25 26.09 37.46
N ARG A 459 -18.19 25.18 37.13
CA ARG A 459 -19.55 25.23 37.69
C ARG A 459 -19.56 24.82 39.16
N LEU A 460 -18.82 23.77 39.53
CA LEU A 460 -18.69 23.32 40.92
C LEU A 460 -17.92 24.33 41.80
N SER A 461 -16.98 25.08 41.24
CA SER A 461 -16.27 26.16 41.98
C SER A 461 -17.09 27.45 42.10
N SER A 462 -18.12 27.62 41.27
CA SER A 462 -19.05 28.77 41.32
C SER A 462 -20.24 28.59 42.27
N GLU A 463 -20.59 27.37 42.63
CA GLU A 463 -21.73 27.07 43.53
C GLU A 463 -21.37 27.05 45.03
N ASP A 464 -20.08 27.15 45.40
CA ASP A 464 -19.61 26.94 46.78
C ASP A 464 -19.01 28.19 47.48
N LYS A 465 -19.43 29.40 47.07
CA LYS A 465 -19.14 30.62 47.85
C LYS A 465 -20.28 30.95 48.82
N PRO A 466 -20.12 30.77 50.15
CA PRO A 466 -21.09 31.28 51.11
C PRO A 466 -21.05 32.82 51.10
N SER A 467 -22.18 33.45 50.78
CA SER A 467 -22.39 34.88 50.88
C SER A 467 -22.26 35.32 52.34
N SER A 468 -21.17 36.04 52.65
CA SER A 468 -20.99 36.70 53.95
C SER A 468 -21.48 38.14 53.87
N MET A 469 -22.13 38.55 54.97
CA MET A 469 -22.49 39.93 55.36
C MET A 469 -23.81 40.50 54.82
N ASP A 470 -24.90 40.24 55.56
CA ASP A 470 -25.93 41.26 55.81
C ASP A 470 -25.72 41.83 57.23
N ARG A 471 -25.38 43.12 57.30
CA ARG A 471 -25.37 43.91 58.55
C ARG A 471 -26.74 44.57 58.69
N LEU A 472 -27.43 44.26 59.77
CA LEU A 472 -28.61 44.99 60.25
C LEU A 472 -28.22 46.39 60.73
N ALA A 473 -28.93 47.42 60.25
CA ALA A 473 -29.07 48.70 60.93
C ALA A 473 -30.56 49.11 60.90
N PRO A 474 -31.09 49.74 61.97
CA PRO A 474 -32.52 49.97 62.13
C PRO A 474 -32.98 51.28 61.49
N THR A 475 -34.23 51.26 61.04
CA THR A 475 -35.06 52.39 60.62
C THR A 475 -35.24 53.40 61.75
N ASP A 476 -34.91 54.66 61.49
CA ASP A 476 -35.43 55.80 62.25
C ASP A 476 -36.30 56.66 61.33
N LEU A 477 -37.44 57.06 61.87
CA LEU A 477 -38.51 57.81 61.22
C LEU A 477 -38.24 59.31 61.34
N GLY A 478 -38.44 60.05 60.25
CA GLY A 478 -38.87 61.44 60.37
C GLY A 478 -38.30 62.41 59.33
N GLY A 479 -39.20 63.08 58.62
CA GLY A 479 -39.03 64.50 58.33
C GLY A 479 -38.80 64.90 56.87
N ASP A 480 -39.92 65.04 56.16
CA ASP A 480 -40.30 66.15 55.26
C ASP A 480 -39.49 66.53 54.00
N PRO A 481 -40.16 67.10 52.98
CA PRO A 481 -39.73 67.11 51.60
C PRO A 481 -39.23 68.50 51.15
N GLN A 482 -38.49 68.55 50.04
CA GLN A 482 -38.70 69.53 48.97
C GLN A 482 -37.69 69.33 47.82
N ASN A 483 -38.24 69.48 46.61
CA ASN A 483 -37.63 69.63 45.27
C ASN A 483 -37.18 68.38 44.51
#